data_AF-A0A947YY35-F1
#
_entry.id   AF-A0A947YY35-F1
#
_cell.length_a   1.000
_cell.length_b   1.000
_cell.length_c   1.000
_cell.angle_alpha   90.00
_cell.angle_beta   90.00
_cell.angle_gamma   90.00
#
_symmetry.space_group_name_H-M   'P 1'
#
loop_
_entity.id
_entity.type
_entity.pdbx_description
1 polymer ?
#
loop_
_entity_poly.entity_id
_entity_poly.type
_entity_poly.pdbx_seq_one_letter_code
_entity_poly.pdbx_strand_id
1 'polypeptide(L)'
;MAKKTVDDKLEDLNLMPIMNLLCLLIPFLLLSAQFIQIGIILVDTPRKGRAQANKNPKDAKALGLVVDITQEGYYISTKKGSACPERKNNGQPCLSVTHAAGKKVYPAAALRKFIYTSFYKPHHKQNQNPDTPGAFTDWRKVTIRPQDQIEYETVIETLDATRELPPEAKADLGLGGESLACVFKKPAGKKEWELSGACMFPLASLGR
;
A
#
# COMPACT_ATOMS: atom_id res chain seq x y z
N MET A 1 70.02 -20.53 -46.84
CA MET A 1 69.84 -20.23 -45.40
C MET A 1 69.09 -18.92 -45.31
N ALA A 2 67.84 -18.92 -44.86
CA ALA A 2 67.06 -17.71 -44.61
C ALA A 2 66.41 -17.84 -43.23
N LYS A 3 67.06 -17.24 -42.23
CA LYS A 3 66.60 -17.11 -40.85
C LYS A 3 65.39 -16.16 -40.86
N LYS A 4 64.19 -16.70 -40.66
CA LYS A 4 62.97 -15.91 -40.51
C LYS A 4 63.00 -15.27 -39.12
N THR A 5 63.35 -13.99 -39.08
CA THR A 5 63.27 -13.12 -37.91
C THR A 5 61.80 -13.00 -37.49
N VAL A 6 61.44 -13.57 -36.35
CA VAL A 6 60.16 -13.27 -35.69
C VAL A 6 60.31 -11.87 -35.13
N ASP A 7 59.53 -10.97 -35.73
CA ASP A 7 59.39 -9.53 -35.49
C ASP A 7 59.75 -9.04 -34.06
N ASP A 8 60.80 -8.23 -33.99
CA ASP A 8 61.08 -7.21 -32.97
C ASP A 8 60.01 -6.09 -32.91
N LYS A 9 58.80 -6.31 -33.46
CA LYS A 9 57.70 -5.32 -33.49
C LYS A 9 56.71 -5.43 -32.33
N LEU A 10 56.90 -6.39 -31.43
CA LEU A 10 56.10 -6.48 -30.19
C LEU A 10 56.64 -5.56 -29.09
N GLU A 11 57.86 -5.01 -29.23
CA GLU A 11 58.50 -4.16 -28.22
C GLU A 11 57.92 -2.73 -28.14
N ASP A 12 57.04 -2.35 -29.05
CA ASP A 12 56.40 -1.02 -29.04
C ASP A 12 54.87 -1.12 -29.20
N LEU A 13 54.26 -2.10 -28.53
CA LEU A 13 52.80 -2.18 -28.44
C LEU A 13 52.33 -1.02 -27.54
N ASN A 14 51.76 0.02 -28.16
CA ASN A 14 51.27 1.18 -27.44
C ASN A 14 50.13 0.78 -26.48
N LEU A 15 50.43 0.65 -25.18
CA LEU A 15 49.48 0.27 -24.13
C LEU A 15 48.61 1.44 -23.65
N MET A 16 48.90 2.68 -24.08
CA MET A 16 48.13 3.87 -23.73
C MET A 16 46.61 3.72 -23.95
N PRO A 17 46.12 3.08 -25.03
CA PRO A 17 44.68 2.87 -25.24
C PRO A 17 44.09 1.87 -24.23
N ILE A 18 44.84 0.82 -23.87
CA ILE A 18 44.39 -0.21 -22.92
C ILE A 18 44.34 0.36 -21.51
N MET A 19 45.35 1.17 -21.14
CA MET A 19 45.39 1.86 -19.86
C MET A 19 44.25 2.88 -19.72
N ASN A 20 43.96 3.66 -20.77
CA ASN A 20 42.83 4.59 -20.76
C ASN A 20 41.48 3.86 -20.65
N LEU A 21 41.32 2.71 -21.33
CA LEU A 21 40.12 1.89 -21.21
C LEU A 21 39.90 1.40 -19.78
N LEU A 22 40.96 0.89 -19.13
CA LEU A 22 40.89 0.42 -17.73
C LEU A 22 40.58 1.56 -16.75
N CYS A 23 41.17 2.74 -16.94
CA CYS A 23 40.89 3.91 -16.12
C CYS A 23 39.45 4.42 -16.25
N LEU A 24 38.77 4.16 -17.38
CA LEU A 24 37.34 4.48 -17.57
C LEU A 24 36.41 3.40 -16.96
N LEU A 25 36.84 2.14 -16.96
CA LEU A 25 36.05 1.02 -16.45
C LEU A 25 35.93 1.01 -14.92
N ILE A 26 37.00 1.34 -14.19
CA ILE A 26 37.01 1.36 -12.72
C ILE A 26 35.93 2.31 -12.14
N PRO A 27 35.84 3.60 -12.51
CA PRO A 27 34.81 4.48 -11.99
C PRO A 27 33.40 4.06 -12.44
N PHE A 28 33.26 3.46 -13.64
CA PHE A 28 31.97 2.94 -14.10
C PHE A 28 31.47 1.76 -13.24
N LEU A 29 32.37 0.85 -12.85
CA LEU A 29 32.05 -0.27 -11.96
C LEU A 29 31.78 0.18 -10.51
N LEU A 30 32.51 1.18 -10.02
CA LEU A 30 32.24 1.74 -8.69
C LEU A 30 30.90 2.50 -8.65
N LEU A 31 30.55 3.20 -9.72
CA LEU A 31 29.28 3.90 -9.84
C LEU A 31 28.10 2.90 -9.87
N SER A 32 28.23 1.76 -10.56
CA SER A 32 27.18 0.73 -10.57
C SER A 32 26.96 0.07 -9.20
N ALA A 33 28.03 -0.10 -8.41
CA ALA A 33 27.94 -0.66 -7.06
C ALA A 33 27.22 0.26 -6.05
N GLN A 34 27.31 1.58 -6.22
CA GLN A 34 26.67 2.55 -5.32
C GLN A 34 25.13 2.59 -5.46
N PHE A 35 24.57 2.15 -6.59
CA PHE A 35 23.13 2.22 -6.83
C PHE A 35 22.29 1.11 -6.15
N ILE A 36 22.91 0.18 -5.40
CA ILE A 36 22.19 -0.92 -4.72
C ILE A 36 21.67 -0.48 -3.32
N GLN A 37 21.28 0.78 -3.16
CA GLN A 37 20.52 1.25 -1.99
C GLN A 37 19.08 1.63 -2.36
N ILE A 38 18.49 0.92 -3.31
CA ILE A 38 17.04 0.96 -3.48
C ILE A 38 16.45 0.18 -2.31
N GLY A 39 15.92 0.89 -1.32
CA GLY A 39 15.07 0.31 -0.30
C GLY A 39 13.90 -0.38 -0.99
N ILE A 40 13.90 -1.71 -1.02
CA ILE A 40 12.84 -2.50 -1.62
C ILE A 40 11.60 -2.32 -0.72
N ILE A 41 10.63 -1.55 -1.19
CA ILE A 41 9.30 -1.56 -0.61
C ILE A 41 8.62 -2.81 -1.16
N LEU A 42 8.57 -3.87 -0.35
CA LEU A 42 7.78 -5.06 -0.64
C LEU A 42 6.30 -4.67 -0.55
N VAL A 43 5.74 -4.18 -1.65
CA VAL A 43 4.30 -4.02 -1.80
C VAL A 43 3.75 -5.38 -2.24
N ASP A 44 3.26 -6.17 -1.28
CA ASP A 44 2.47 -7.36 -1.61
C ASP A 44 1.20 -6.90 -2.30
N THR A 45 1.19 -6.99 -3.63
CA THR A 45 -0.04 -6.85 -4.40
C THR A 45 -0.94 -8.03 -4.02
N PRO A 46 -2.22 -7.78 -3.68
CA PRO A 46 -3.14 -8.87 -3.40
C PRO A 46 -3.26 -9.70 -4.67
N ARG A 47 -2.64 -10.89 -4.68
CA ARG A 47 -2.74 -11.83 -5.81
C ARG A 47 -4.23 -12.09 -6.05
N LYS A 48 -4.77 -11.59 -7.17
CA LYS A 48 -6.01 -12.10 -7.77
C LYS A 48 -5.71 -13.52 -8.26
N GLY A 49 -5.66 -14.45 -7.32
CA GLY A 49 -5.47 -15.88 -7.54
C GLY A 49 -6.25 -16.59 -6.47
N ARG A 50 -7.00 -17.63 -6.88
CA ARG A 50 -7.83 -18.49 -6.03
C ARG A 50 -7.28 -18.59 -4.61
N ALA A 51 -8.14 -18.26 -3.64
CA ALA A 51 -7.88 -18.39 -2.21
C ALA A 51 -7.08 -19.66 -1.91
N GLN A 52 -5.79 -19.50 -1.61
CA GLN A 52 -5.12 -20.48 -0.78
C GLN A 52 -5.64 -20.24 0.62
N ALA A 53 -6.67 -21.01 0.95
CA ALA A 53 -7.15 -21.19 2.30
C ALA A 53 -6.00 -21.77 3.13
N ASN A 54 -5.26 -20.89 3.80
CA ASN A 54 -4.48 -21.31 4.94
C ASN A 54 -5.48 -21.70 6.04
N LYS A 55 -5.42 -22.96 6.46
CA LYS A 55 -6.39 -23.57 7.37
C LYS A 55 -6.21 -23.05 8.80
N ASN A 56 -7.29 -22.42 9.29
CA ASN A 56 -7.77 -22.28 10.69
C ASN A 56 -6.96 -21.41 11.67
N PRO A 57 -7.64 -20.64 12.55
CA PRO A 57 -8.64 -21.14 13.50
C PRO A 57 -10.08 -20.95 13.04
N LYS A 58 -10.88 -21.99 13.21
CA LYS A 58 -12.33 -21.89 13.33
C LYS A 58 -12.63 -20.97 14.53
N ASP A 59 -13.68 -20.15 14.40
CA ASP A 59 -14.26 -19.28 15.45
C ASP A 59 -13.67 -17.88 15.68
N ALA A 60 -12.81 -17.38 14.79
CA ALA A 60 -12.53 -15.95 14.74
C ALA A 60 -13.65 -15.25 13.94
N LYS A 61 -14.58 -14.57 14.63
CA LYS A 61 -15.59 -13.72 14.00
C LYS A 61 -14.86 -12.63 13.22
N ALA A 62 -14.76 -12.81 11.90
CA ALA A 62 -14.03 -11.91 11.03
C ALA A 62 -15.00 -10.95 10.32
N LEU A 63 -14.70 -9.65 10.35
CA LEU A 63 -15.44 -8.60 9.65
C LEU A 63 -15.23 -8.72 8.13
N GLY A 64 -13.98 -8.97 7.71
CA GLY A 64 -13.55 -9.06 6.32
C GLY A 64 -14.07 -7.91 5.47
N LEU A 65 -13.69 -6.67 5.82
CA LEU A 65 -14.09 -5.49 5.05
C LEU A 65 -13.35 -5.47 3.70
N VAL A 66 -14.11 -5.41 2.62
CA VAL A 66 -13.61 -5.36 1.25
C VAL A 66 -14.18 -4.13 0.54
N VAL A 67 -13.29 -3.32 -0.03
CA VAL A 67 -13.61 -2.16 -0.85
C VAL A 67 -13.25 -2.50 -2.29
N ASP A 68 -14.28 -2.71 -3.10
CA ASP A 68 -14.18 -2.92 -4.54
C ASP A 68 -14.27 -1.57 -5.26
N ILE A 69 -13.30 -1.29 -6.12
CA ILE A 69 -13.26 -0.06 -6.92
C ILE A 69 -13.61 -0.44 -8.36
N THR A 70 -14.78 0.02 -8.83
CA THR A 70 -15.24 -0.20 -10.20
C THR A 70 -15.38 1.13 -10.94
N GLN A 71 -15.63 1.08 -12.24
CA GLN A 71 -15.82 2.30 -13.05
C GLN A 71 -17.07 3.11 -12.68
N GLU A 72 -18.02 2.49 -11.99
CA GLU A 72 -19.28 3.10 -11.57
C GLU A 72 -19.16 3.72 -10.17
N GLY A 73 -18.23 3.21 -9.34
CA GLY A 73 -17.98 3.73 -8.01
C GLY A 73 -17.40 2.72 -7.04
N TYR A 74 -17.58 2.98 -5.75
CA TYR A 74 -17.15 2.08 -4.69
C TYR A 74 -18.25 1.10 -4.31
N TYR A 75 -17.88 -0.17 -4.20
CA TYR A 75 -18.71 -1.22 -3.62
C TYR A 75 -18.04 -1.71 -2.33
N ILE A 76 -18.81 -1.80 -1.26
CA ILE A 76 -18.29 -2.13 0.07
C ILE A 76 -19.02 -3.37 0.56
N SER A 77 -18.26 -4.43 0.77
CA SER A 77 -18.76 -5.72 1.21
C SER A 77 -18.05 -6.18 2.48
N THR A 78 -18.78 -6.92 3.29
CA THR A 78 -18.28 -7.62 4.46
C THR A 78 -18.56 -9.11 4.31
N LYS A 79 -17.99 -9.94 5.19
CA LYS A 79 -18.35 -11.36 5.24
C LYS A 79 -19.84 -11.62 5.47
N LYS A 80 -20.55 -10.66 6.08
CA LYS A 80 -21.99 -10.74 6.35
C LYS A 80 -22.88 -10.19 5.21
N GLY A 81 -22.27 -9.66 4.14
CA GLY A 81 -22.98 -9.13 2.98
C GLY A 81 -22.52 -7.73 2.57
N SER A 82 -23.17 -7.16 1.55
CA SER A 82 -22.94 -5.78 1.11
C SER A 82 -23.37 -4.80 2.20
N ALA A 83 -22.49 -3.86 2.54
CA ALA A 83 -22.76 -2.86 3.56
C ALA A 83 -23.30 -1.54 2.99
N CYS A 84 -23.52 -1.45 1.68
CA CYS A 84 -24.11 -0.27 1.07
C CYS A 84 -25.47 0.06 1.73
N PRO A 85 -25.81 1.34 1.94
CA PRO A 85 -27.18 1.75 2.24
C PRO A 85 -28.11 1.24 1.12
N GLU A 86 -29.43 1.17 1.35
CA GLU A 86 -30.50 0.45 0.60
C GLU A 86 -30.64 0.68 -0.94
N ARG A 87 -29.58 1.05 -1.66
CA ARG A 87 -29.44 0.95 -3.12
C ARG A 87 -29.12 -0.47 -3.61
N LYS A 88 -29.35 -1.47 -2.77
CA LYS A 88 -29.04 -2.89 -3.01
C LYS A 88 -29.91 -3.50 -4.14
N ASN A 89 -31.04 -2.88 -4.48
CA ASN A 89 -32.01 -3.49 -5.39
C ASN A 89 -31.70 -3.32 -6.89
N ASN A 90 -30.79 -2.41 -7.29
CA ASN A 90 -30.58 -2.07 -8.70
C ASN A 90 -29.12 -2.23 -9.20
N GLY A 91 -28.25 -2.93 -8.46
CA GLY A 91 -26.84 -3.08 -8.86
C GLY A 91 -25.99 -1.80 -8.76
N GLN A 92 -26.52 -0.76 -8.12
CA GLN A 92 -25.86 0.54 -8.00
C GLN A 92 -24.70 0.52 -6.99
N PRO A 93 -23.61 1.27 -7.25
CA PRO A 93 -22.48 1.39 -6.33
C PRO A 93 -22.89 2.03 -4.99
N CYS A 94 -22.20 1.67 -3.89
CA CYS A 94 -22.41 2.33 -2.58
C CYS A 94 -22.20 3.84 -2.70
N LEU A 95 -21.14 4.23 -3.42
CA LEU A 95 -20.77 5.61 -3.69
C LEU A 95 -20.47 5.74 -5.18
N SER A 96 -21.35 6.41 -5.92
CA SER A 96 -21.19 6.63 -7.36
C SER A 96 -20.09 7.63 -7.67
N VAL A 97 -19.42 7.44 -8.80
CA VAL A 97 -18.45 8.40 -9.36
C VAL A 97 -19.16 9.72 -9.68
N THR A 98 -18.50 10.83 -9.36
CA THR A 98 -18.92 12.17 -9.78
C THR A 98 -18.07 12.58 -10.99
N HIS A 99 -18.66 13.29 -11.96
CA HIS A 99 -17.91 13.81 -13.10
C HIS A 99 -17.60 15.29 -12.84
N ALA A 100 -16.32 15.63 -12.71
CA ALA A 100 -15.88 17.03 -12.63
C ALA A 100 -14.98 17.31 -13.85
N ALA A 101 -15.35 18.33 -14.64
CA ALA A 101 -14.61 18.74 -15.84
C ALA A 101 -14.28 17.59 -16.82
N GLY A 102 -15.20 16.63 -16.99
CA GLY A 102 -15.02 15.49 -17.90
C GLY A 102 -14.13 14.35 -17.37
N LYS A 103 -13.48 14.50 -16.19
CA LYS A 103 -12.76 13.42 -15.51
C LYS A 103 -13.68 12.72 -14.51
N LYS A 104 -13.59 11.39 -14.46
CA LYS A 104 -14.22 10.56 -13.41
C LYS A 104 -13.53 10.84 -12.08
N VAL A 105 -14.25 11.40 -11.12
CA VAL A 105 -13.76 11.70 -9.77
C VAL A 105 -14.43 10.77 -8.77
N TYR A 106 -13.60 10.01 -8.07
CA TYR A 106 -14.05 9.10 -7.02
C TYR A 106 -14.15 9.85 -5.70
N PRO A 107 -15.28 9.78 -4.98
CA PRO A 107 -15.48 10.56 -3.77
C PRO A 107 -14.77 9.92 -2.56
N ALA A 108 -13.44 10.09 -2.49
CA ALA A 108 -12.59 9.55 -1.43
C ALA A 108 -12.99 10.05 -0.02
N ALA A 109 -13.37 11.33 0.11
CA ALA A 109 -13.82 11.91 1.37
C ALA A 109 -15.14 11.28 1.87
N ALA A 110 -16.08 10.98 0.96
CA ALA A 110 -17.33 10.31 1.31
C ALA A 110 -17.08 8.86 1.72
N LEU A 111 -16.15 8.17 1.04
CA LEU A 111 -15.73 6.82 1.41
C LEU A 111 -15.17 6.78 2.83
N ARG A 112 -14.26 7.69 3.16
CA ARG A 112 -13.67 7.83 4.50
C ARG A 112 -14.73 8.02 5.58
N LYS A 113 -15.66 8.95 5.38
CA LYS A 113 -16.76 9.20 6.32
C LYS A 113 -17.69 7.99 6.47
N PHE A 114 -17.99 7.32 5.36
CA PHE A 114 -18.82 6.12 5.37
C PHE A 114 -18.16 4.98 6.15
N ILE A 115 -16.89 4.69 5.89
CA ILE A 115 -16.17 3.61 6.59
C ILE A 115 -16.06 3.92 8.08
N TYR A 116 -15.77 5.18 8.42
CA TYR A 116 -15.72 5.62 9.80
C TYR A 116 -17.05 5.41 10.53
N THR A 117 -18.15 5.88 9.95
CA THR A 117 -19.46 5.89 10.61
C THR A 117 -20.07 4.49 10.68
N SER A 118 -19.97 3.73 9.59
CA SER A 118 -20.63 2.42 9.45
C SER A 118 -19.85 1.28 10.11
N PHE A 119 -18.53 1.38 10.21
CA PHE A 119 -17.69 0.28 10.71
C PHE A 119 -16.81 0.68 11.88
N TYR A 120 -16.02 1.75 11.74
CA TYR A 120 -15.03 2.08 12.76
C TYR A 120 -15.68 2.52 14.07
N LYS A 121 -16.53 3.56 14.05
CA LYS A 121 -17.21 4.12 15.22
C LYS A 121 -17.99 3.08 16.05
N PRO A 122 -18.87 2.23 15.47
CA PRO A 122 -19.64 1.26 16.25
C PRO A 122 -18.77 0.15 16.85
N HIS A 123 -17.66 -0.21 16.20
CA HIS A 123 -16.83 -1.34 16.63
C HIS A 123 -15.55 -0.94 17.37
N HIS A 124 -15.17 0.33 17.36
CA HIS A 124 -13.93 0.83 17.96
C HIS A 124 -13.85 0.49 19.46
N LYS A 125 -14.90 0.78 20.24
CA LYS A 125 -14.91 0.51 21.69
C LYS A 125 -14.91 -0.99 22.01
N GLN A 126 -15.66 -1.79 21.25
CA GLN A 126 -15.74 -3.23 21.47
C GLN A 126 -14.44 -3.95 21.10
N ASN A 127 -13.75 -3.46 20.07
CA ASN A 127 -12.52 -4.08 19.58
C ASN A 127 -11.24 -3.47 20.19
N GLN A 128 -11.36 -2.54 21.15
CA GLN A 128 -10.22 -2.07 21.94
C GLN A 128 -9.65 -3.20 22.80
N ASN A 129 -10.51 -4.10 23.31
CA ASN A 129 -10.08 -5.28 24.05
C ASN A 129 -10.37 -6.55 23.22
N PRO A 130 -9.33 -7.30 22.79
CA PRO A 130 -9.50 -8.50 21.97
C PRO A 130 -10.32 -9.61 22.64
N ASP A 131 -10.43 -9.62 23.96
CA ASP A 131 -11.16 -10.64 24.73
C ASP A 131 -12.67 -10.37 24.84
N THR A 132 -13.15 -9.25 24.30
CA THR A 132 -14.57 -8.88 24.39
C THR A 132 -15.43 -9.80 23.51
N PRO A 133 -16.47 -10.45 24.05
CA PRO A 133 -17.38 -11.27 23.26
C PRO A 133 -17.97 -10.48 22.09
N GLY A 134 -17.75 -10.98 20.88
CA GLY A 134 -18.22 -10.35 19.65
C GLY A 134 -17.25 -9.37 18.98
N ALA A 135 -16.05 -9.17 19.54
CA ALA A 135 -14.96 -8.47 18.89
C ALA A 135 -14.51 -9.21 17.62
N PHE A 136 -14.11 -8.46 16.59
CA PHE A 136 -13.62 -9.04 15.35
C PHE A 136 -12.09 -9.11 15.36
N THR A 137 -11.51 -10.24 14.98
CA THR A 137 -10.04 -10.43 14.98
C THR A 137 -9.34 -9.62 13.89
N ASP A 138 -10.02 -9.38 12.76
CA ASP A 138 -9.52 -8.66 11.59
C ASP A 138 -10.14 -7.26 11.47
N TRP A 139 -10.64 -6.68 12.57
CA TRP A 139 -11.33 -5.38 12.52
C TRP A 139 -10.48 -4.24 11.99
N ARG A 140 -9.14 -4.35 12.10
CA ARG A 140 -8.19 -3.37 11.56
C ARG A 140 -7.78 -3.62 10.10
N LYS A 141 -8.29 -4.67 9.47
CA LYS A 141 -7.89 -5.11 8.13
C LYS A 141 -8.92 -4.70 7.10
N VAL A 142 -8.47 -4.00 6.06
CA VAL A 142 -9.27 -3.64 4.90
C VAL A 142 -8.62 -4.24 3.66
N THR A 143 -9.41 -4.88 2.80
CA THR A 143 -8.94 -5.40 1.52
C THR A 143 -9.44 -4.48 0.41
N ILE A 144 -8.54 -3.93 -0.39
CA ILE A 144 -8.88 -3.07 -1.53
C ILE A 144 -8.72 -3.88 -2.82
N ARG A 145 -9.76 -3.90 -3.66
CA ARG A 145 -9.78 -4.66 -4.92
C ARG A 145 -10.13 -3.71 -6.08
N PRO A 146 -9.13 -3.22 -6.82
CA PRO A 146 -9.38 -2.44 -8.03
C PRO A 146 -9.77 -3.33 -9.22
N GLN A 147 -10.64 -2.82 -10.09
CA GLN A 147 -10.93 -3.37 -11.42
C GLN A 147 -9.82 -2.99 -12.43
N ASP A 148 -9.72 -3.73 -13.53
CA ASP A 148 -8.58 -3.70 -14.46
C ASP A 148 -8.47 -2.40 -15.31
N GLN A 149 -9.31 -1.39 -15.06
CA GLN A 149 -9.34 -0.09 -15.76
C GLN A 149 -9.51 1.09 -14.78
N ILE A 150 -8.86 1.00 -13.62
CA ILE A 150 -8.84 2.06 -12.62
C ILE A 150 -7.46 2.71 -12.63
N GLU A 151 -7.44 4.04 -12.71
CA GLU A 151 -6.22 4.83 -12.62
C GLU A 151 -5.51 4.57 -11.28
N TYR A 152 -4.18 4.48 -11.33
CA TYR A 152 -3.39 4.22 -10.12
C TYR A 152 -3.58 5.30 -9.05
N GLU A 153 -3.72 6.56 -9.47
CA GLU A 153 -4.03 7.71 -8.61
C GLU A 153 -5.27 7.44 -7.74
N THR A 154 -6.35 6.93 -8.34
CA THR A 154 -7.59 6.56 -7.63
C THR A 154 -7.34 5.48 -6.57
N VAL A 155 -6.47 4.52 -6.85
CA VAL A 155 -6.14 3.45 -5.89
C VAL A 155 -5.41 4.03 -4.67
N ILE A 156 -4.50 4.98 -4.89
CA ILE A 156 -3.76 5.67 -3.82
C ILE A 156 -4.71 6.55 -2.99
N GLU A 157 -5.57 7.34 -3.63
CA GLU A 157 -6.58 8.13 -2.92
C GLU A 157 -7.51 7.26 -2.07
N THR A 158 -7.85 6.07 -2.58
CA THR A 158 -8.67 5.10 -1.85
C THR A 158 -7.90 4.52 -0.66
N LEU A 159 -6.62 4.18 -0.84
CA LEU A 159 -5.74 3.72 0.23
C LEU A 159 -5.68 4.75 1.36
N ASP A 160 -5.43 6.01 1.05
CA ASP A 160 -5.35 7.08 2.04
C ASP A 160 -6.71 7.35 2.70
N ALA A 161 -7.80 7.35 1.93
CA ALA A 161 -9.16 7.49 2.45
C ALA A 161 -9.55 6.39 3.45
N THR A 162 -9.07 5.16 3.26
CA THR A 162 -9.29 4.08 4.23
C THR A 162 -8.46 4.25 5.51
N ARG A 163 -7.28 4.87 5.44
CA ARG A 163 -6.35 4.96 6.57
C ARG A 163 -6.66 6.12 7.51
N GLU A 164 -7.06 7.26 6.95
CA GLU A 164 -7.18 8.50 7.72
C GLU A 164 -8.55 8.65 8.42
N LEU A 165 -8.56 9.18 9.63
CA LEU A 165 -9.79 9.44 10.39
C LEU A 165 -10.47 10.75 9.96
N PRO A 166 -11.77 10.78 9.61
CA PRO A 166 -12.42 12.03 9.19
C PRO A 166 -12.32 13.13 10.26
N PRO A 167 -12.43 14.42 9.89
CA PRO A 167 -12.31 15.53 10.85
C PRO A 167 -13.25 15.42 12.06
N GLU A 168 -14.44 14.86 11.83
CA GLU A 168 -15.47 14.58 12.85
C GLU A 168 -14.97 13.63 13.95
N ALA A 169 -14.02 12.74 13.63
CA ALA A 169 -13.49 11.76 14.56
C ALA A 169 -12.69 12.38 15.72
N LYS A 170 -12.16 13.61 15.58
CA LYS A 170 -11.45 14.31 16.67
C LYS A 170 -12.34 14.47 17.90
N ALA A 171 -13.58 14.93 17.67
CA ALA A 171 -14.54 15.15 18.74
C ALA A 171 -15.05 13.81 19.30
N ASP A 172 -15.34 12.84 18.44
CA ASP A 172 -15.88 11.53 18.82
C ASP A 172 -14.88 10.66 19.61
N LEU A 173 -13.59 10.78 19.33
CA LEU A 173 -12.53 9.96 19.94
C LEU A 173 -11.72 10.69 21.03
N GLY A 174 -12.01 11.97 21.28
CA GLY A 174 -11.27 12.77 22.28
C GLY A 174 -9.81 13.02 21.91
N LEU A 175 -9.48 13.02 20.61
CA LEU A 175 -8.12 13.23 20.10
C LEU A 175 -7.79 14.73 20.11
N GLY A 176 -7.55 15.29 21.29
CA GLY A 176 -7.17 16.69 21.48
C GLY A 176 -5.74 16.96 20.97
N GLY A 177 -5.62 17.57 19.79
CA GLY A 177 -4.35 18.08 19.26
C GLY A 177 -3.50 17.11 18.44
N GLU A 178 -3.87 15.83 18.36
CA GLU A 178 -3.15 14.85 17.53
C GLU A 178 -3.50 14.96 16.04
N SER A 179 -2.52 14.69 15.18
CA SER A 179 -2.74 14.59 13.74
C SER A 179 -3.64 13.40 13.42
N LEU A 180 -4.78 13.66 12.76
CA LEU A 180 -5.65 12.63 12.18
C LEU A 180 -5.05 11.95 10.95
N ALA A 181 -4.00 12.56 10.39
CA ALA A 181 -3.27 11.99 9.27
C ALA A 181 -2.29 10.93 9.78
N CYS A 182 -2.30 9.78 9.10
CA CYS A 182 -1.36 8.69 9.31
C CYS A 182 0.00 9.05 8.73
N VAL A 183 0.88 9.63 9.53
CA VAL A 183 2.21 10.00 9.07
C VAL A 183 3.22 8.93 9.49
N PHE A 184 4.02 8.45 8.54
CA PHE A 184 5.21 7.68 8.90
C PHE A 184 6.22 8.64 9.53
N LYS A 185 6.52 8.42 10.80
CA LYS A 185 7.59 9.15 11.49
C LYS A 185 8.66 8.16 11.89
N LYS A 186 9.91 8.56 11.73
CA LYS A 186 11.03 7.86 12.34
C LYS A 186 11.25 8.48 13.73
N PRO A 187 10.82 7.85 14.83
CA PRO A 187 11.08 8.37 16.15
C PRO A 187 12.59 8.41 16.40
N ALA A 188 13.06 9.47 17.07
CA ALA A 188 14.48 9.64 17.38
C ALA A 188 15.00 8.42 18.15
N GLY A 189 16.01 7.74 17.58
CA GLY A 189 16.64 6.56 18.19
C GLY A 189 16.21 5.19 17.63
N LYS A 190 15.17 5.10 16.79
CA LYS A 190 14.81 3.84 16.09
C LYS A 190 15.32 3.83 14.66
N LYS A 191 15.79 2.66 14.20
CA LYS A 191 16.19 2.44 12.80
C LYS A 191 14.99 2.32 11.86
N GLU A 192 13.85 1.91 12.40
CA GLU A 192 12.63 1.60 11.66
C GLU A 192 11.63 2.75 11.65
N TRP A 193 10.90 2.87 10.55
CA TRP A 193 9.83 3.85 10.40
C TRP A 193 8.57 3.32 11.08
N GLU A 194 7.98 4.12 11.97
CA GLU A 194 6.75 3.76 12.67
C GLU A 194 5.61 4.66 12.19
N LEU A 195 4.41 4.10 12.10
CA LEU A 195 3.20 4.90 11.88
C LEU A 195 2.91 5.70 13.15
N SER A 196 2.94 7.03 13.04
CA SER A 196 2.67 7.97 14.12
C SER A 196 1.45 8.82 13.78
N GLY A 197 0.42 8.77 14.63
CA GLY A 197 -0.85 9.46 14.45
C GLY A 197 -2.05 8.54 14.74
N ALA A 198 -3.24 9.13 14.84
CA ALA A 198 -4.47 8.38 15.07
C ALA A 198 -5.00 7.80 13.75
N CYS A 199 -4.59 6.57 13.44
CA CYS A 199 -5.00 5.87 12.22
C CYS A 199 -6.26 5.03 12.41
N MET A 200 -7.14 5.05 11.40
CA MET A 200 -8.32 4.19 11.37
C MET A 200 -7.90 2.73 11.17
N PHE A 201 -7.08 2.48 10.15
CA PHE A 201 -6.53 1.17 9.83
C PHE A 201 -5.03 1.29 9.60
N PRO A 202 -4.17 0.96 10.59
CA PRO A 202 -2.74 0.95 10.38
C PRO A 202 -2.38 -0.16 9.39
N LEU A 203 -1.27 0.00 8.65
CA LEU A 203 -0.70 -1.13 7.91
C LEU A 203 -0.41 -2.22 8.94
N ALA A 204 -1.09 -3.35 8.79
CA ALA A 204 -0.67 -4.55 9.47
C ALA A 204 0.73 -4.87 8.92
N SER A 205 1.77 -4.55 9.68
CA SER A 205 3.00 -5.33 9.57
C SER A 205 2.58 -6.75 9.94
N LEU A 206 2.39 -7.60 8.94
CA LEU A 206 2.45 -9.03 9.15
C LEU A 206 3.87 -9.28 9.65
N GLY A 207 4.00 -9.35 10.98
CA GLY A 207 5.22 -9.81 11.61
C GLY A 207 5.61 -11.13 10.95
N ARG A 208 6.90 -11.22 10.62
CA ARG A 208 7.55 -12.52 10.43
C ARG A 208 7.41 -13.35 11.70
#